data_AF-A0A3D5RWH4-F1
#
_entry.id   AF-A0A3D5RWH4-F1
#
_cell.length_a   1.000
_cell.length_b   1.000
_cell.length_c   1.000
_cell.angle_alpha   90.00
_cell.angle_beta   90.00
_cell.angle_gamma   90.00
#
_symmetry.space_group_name_H-M   'P 1'
#
loop_
_entity.id
_entity.type
_entity.pdbx_description
1 polymer ?
#
loop_
_entity_poly.entity_id
_entity_poly.type
_entity_poly.pdbx_seq_one_letter_code
_entity_poly.pdbx_strand_id
1 'polypeptide(L)'
;MLSTKEKRRRASYKEVFSTDAGKEVLEDLLRSNYFFTSTHADTPYETAYNEGRRSVICAILNYVTLDIDKIQARMKDSYERGSSNDLDNF
;
A
#
# COMPACT_ATOMS: atom_id res chain seq x y z
N MET A 1 11.04 11.00 -6.91
CA MET A 1 11.77 10.79 -5.64
C MET A 1 10.82 11.15 -4.50
N LEU A 2 10.60 10.28 -3.50
CA LEU A 2 9.71 10.60 -2.36
C LEU A 2 10.27 11.78 -1.57
N SER A 3 9.38 12.69 -1.16
CA SER A 3 9.73 13.80 -0.27
C SER A 3 10.19 13.28 1.09
N THR A 4 11.01 14.06 1.79
CA THR A 4 11.43 13.77 3.17
C THR A 4 10.23 13.51 4.10
N LYS A 5 9.13 14.23 3.89
CA LYS A 5 7.87 14.08 4.63
C LYS A 5 7.24 12.71 4.41
N GLU A 6 7.18 12.23 3.17
CA GLU A 6 6.61 10.92 2.84
C GLU A 6 7.47 9.78 3.39
N LYS A 7 8.79 9.89 3.30
CA LYS A 7 9.72 8.93 3.90
C LYS A 7 9.53 8.84 5.41
N ARG A 8 9.45 9.99 6.10
CA ARG A 8 9.20 10.03 7.55
C ARG A 8 7.86 9.42 7.91
N ARG A 9 6.78 9.80 7.23
CA ARG A 9 5.44 9.26 7.48
C ARG A 9 5.48 7.73 7.41
N ARG A 10 6.04 7.20 6.32
CA ARG A 10 6.18 5.77 6.11
C ARG A 10 6.99 5.05 7.20
N ALA A 11 8.12 5.63 7.60
CA ALA A 11 8.91 5.10 8.71
C ALA A 11 8.09 5.00 10.00
N SER A 12 7.30 6.04 10.32
CA SER A 12 6.43 6.03 11.51
C SER A 12 5.34 4.95 11.46
N TYR A 13 4.69 4.75 10.30
CA TYR A 13 3.72 3.65 10.15
C TYR A 13 4.39 2.29 10.36
N LYS A 14 5.55 2.07 9.74
CA LYS A 14 6.30 0.81 9.87
C LYS A 14 6.76 0.57 11.30
N GLU A 15 7.22 1.61 11.99
CA GLU A 15 7.65 1.55 13.40
C GLU A 15 6.50 1.21 14.35
N VAL A 16 5.33 1.85 14.18
CA VAL A 16 4.17 1.57 15.03
C VAL A 16 3.66 0.14 14.82
N PHE A 17 3.44 -0.25 13.56
CA PHE A 17 2.84 -1.54 13.21
C PHE A 17 3.82 -2.72 13.21
N SER A 18 5.11 -2.51 13.54
CA SER A 18 6.06 -3.59 13.81
C SER A 18 6.07 -4.05 15.27
N THR A 19 5.50 -3.27 16.19
CA THR A 19 5.30 -3.65 17.60
C THR A 19 4.22 -4.71 17.74
N ASP A 20 4.22 -5.48 18.83
CA ASP A 20 3.21 -6.54 19.02
C ASP A 20 1.80 -5.97 19.20
N ALA A 21 1.63 -4.95 20.05
CA ALA A 21 0.37 -4.23 20.17
C ALA A 21 -0.05 -3.58 18.83
N GLY A 22 0.91 -3.06 18.05
CA GLY A 22 0.64 -2.53 16.72
C GLY A 22 0.08 -3.59 15.77
N LYS A 23 0.65 -4.80 15.77
CA LYS A 23 0.14 -5.92 14.96
C LYS A 23 -1.26 -6.33 15.37
N GLU A 24 -1.55 -6.41 16.67
CA GLU A 24 -2.89 -6.73 17.20
C GLU A 24 -3.92 -5.69 16.74
N VAL A 25 -3.59 -4.41 16.86
CA VAL A 25 -4.45 -3.31 16.36
C VAL A 25 -4.63 -3.39 14.85
N LEU A 26 -3.57 -3.67 14.08
CA LEU A 26 -3.67 -3.80 12.64
C LEU A 26 -4.58 -4.97 12.24
N GLU A 27 -4.48 -6.10 12.95
CA GLU A 27 -5.36 -7.26 12.73
C GLU A 27 -6.83 -6.89 12.96
N ASP A 28 -7.14 -6.22 14.07
CA ASP A 28 -8.50 -5.76 14.37
C ASP A 28 -9.03 -4.80 13.30
N LEU A 29 -8.21 -3.85 12.84
CA LEU A 29 -8.55 -2.93 11.76
C LEU A 29 -8.83 -3.65 10.43
N LEU A 30 -8.03 -4.67 10.09
CA LEU A 30 -8.25 -5.47 8.88
C LEU A 30 -9.58 -6.22 8.93
N ARG A 31 -9.91 -6.82 10.08
CA ARG A 31 -11.16 -7.57 10.28
C ARG A 31 -12.39 -6.67 10.26
N SER A 32 -12.33 -5.51 10.93
CA SER A 32 -13.47 -4.61 11.09
C SER A 32 -13.78 -3.77 9.85
N ASN A 33 -12.90 -3.70 8.84
CA ASN A 33 -13.03 -2.81 7.68
C ASN A 33 -13.00 -3.55 6.33
N TYR A 34 -13.62 -4.73 6.27
CA TYR A 34 -13.88 -5.47 5.02
C TYR A 34 -12.63 -5.84 4.20
N PHE A 35 -11.47 -5.97 4.83
CA PHE A 35 -10.25 -6.30 4.08
C PHE A 35 -10.28 -7.74 3.54
N PHE A 36 -10.79 -8.68 4.34
CA PHE A 36 -10.89 -10.11 3.98
C PHE A 36 -12.30 -10.54 3.55
N THR A 37 -13.24 -9.61 3.41
CA THR A 37 -14.65 -9.90 3.10
C THR A 37 -15.17 -8.98 2.00
N SER A 38 -16.33 -9.31 1.44
CA SER A 38 -16.99 -8.42 0.47
C SER A 38 -17.45 -7.13 1.16
N THR A 39 -17.30 -6.01 0.46
CA THR A 39 -17.83 -4.69 0.82
C THR A 39 -19.26 -4.49 0.33
N HIS A 40 -19.76 -5.40 -0.52
CA HIS A 40 -21.09 -5.35 -1.11
C HIS A 40 -22.17 -5.35 -0.02
N ALA A 41 -23.12 -4.44 -0.19
CA ALA A 41 -24.30 -4.29 0.65
C ALA A 41 -25.53 -4.03 -0.23
N ASP A 42 -26.72 -4.10 0.37
CA ASP A 42 -28.01 -4.00 -0.33
C ASP A 42 -28.19 -2.65 -1.04
N THR A 43 -27.50 -1.61 -0.57
CA THR A 43 -27.52 -0.27 -1.17
C THR A 43 -26.16 0.13 -1.76
N PRO A 44 -26.16 0.90 -2.86
CA PRO A 44 -24.91 1.39 -3.46
C PRO A 44 -24.15 2.35 -2.52
N TYR A 45 -24.85 3.13 -1.71
CA TYR A 45 -24.23 4.06 -0.76
C TYR A 45 -23.48 3.34 0.36
N GLU A 46 -24.05 2.26 0.89
CA GLU A 46 -23.40 1.44 1.91
C GLU A 46 -22.19 0.69 1.34
N THR A 47 -22.32 0.14 0.13
CA THR A 47 -21.17 -0.45 -0.57
C THR A 47 -20.04 0.56 -0.75
N ALA A 48 -20.36 1.79 -1.20
CA ALA A 48 -19.37 2.85 -1.37
C ALA A 48 -18.73 3.27 -0.04
N TYR A 49 -19.50 3.30 1.05
CA TYR A 49 -18.98 3.57 2.40
C TYR A 49 -18.02 2.47 2.87
N ASN A 50 -18.39 1.20 2.70
CA ASN A 50 -17.55 0.05 3.04
C ASN A 50 -16.24 0.06 2.23
N GLU A 51 -16.30 0.46 0.95
CA GLU A 51 -15.10 0.64 0.14
C GLU A 51 -14.23 1.81 0.57
N GLY A 52 -14.84 2.92 0.99
CA GLY A 52 -14.11 4.05 1.58
C GLY A 52 -13.30 3.59 2.80
N ARG A 53 -13.91 2.80 3.68
CA ARG A 53 -13.23 2.23 4.86
C ARG A 53 -12.09 1.28 4.46
N ARG A 54 -12.32 0.38 3.50
CA ARG A 54 -11.30 -0.55 3.01
C ARG A 54 -10.11 0.17 2.35
N SER A 55 -10.38 1.25 1.63
CA SER A 55 -9.35 2.08 0.98
C SER A 55 -8.37 2.68 2.00
N VAL A 56 -8.86 3.12 3.17
CA VAL A 56 -8.01 3.61 4.27
C VAL A 56 -7.08 2.50 4.77
N ILE A 57 -7.59 1.28 4.96
CA ILE A 57 -6.77 0.14 5.38
C ILE A 57 -5.70 -0.20 4.34
N CYS A 58 -6.05 -0.22 3.05
CA CYS A 58 -5.09 -0.41 1.97
C CYS A 58 -3.98 0.65 2.01
N ALA A 59 -4.31 1.90 2.32
CA ALA A 59 -3.31 2.96 2.47
C ALA A 59 -2.36 2.70 3.66
N ILE A 60 -2.87 2.24 4.80
CA ILE A 60 -2.05 1.86 5.96
C ILE A 60 -1.10 0.72 5.58
N LEU A 61 -1.63 -0.36 4.98
CA LEU A 61 -0.84 -1.51 4.56
C LEU A 61 0.25 -1.12 3.58
N ASN A 62 -0.02 -0.21 2.65
CA ASN A 62 0.98 0.32 1.73
C ASN A 62 2.15 0.99 2.46
N TYR A 63 1.94 1.65 3.60
CA TYR A 63 3.06 2.20 4.37
C TYR A 63 3.84 1.13 5.14
N VAL A 64 3.16 0.06 5.59
CA VAL A 64 3.75 -1.01 6.40
C VAL A 64 4.52 -2.04 5.55
N THR A 65 3.97 -2.48 4.41
CA THR A 65 4.45 -3.66 3.68
C THR A 65 5.37 -3.32 2.50
N LEU A 66 5.10 -2.23 1.78
CA LEU A 66 5.86 -1.90 0.59
C LEU A 66 7.32 -1.62 1.03
N ASP A 67 8.29 -2.04 0.24
CA ASP A 67 9.70 -1.73 0.44
C ASP A 67 10.13 -0.81 -0.71
N ILE A 68 10.32 0.49 -0.41
CA ILE A 68 10.59 1.50 -1.45
C ILE A 68 11.88 1.16 -2.20
N ASP A 69 12.90 0.67 -1.52
CA ASP A 69 14.18 0.39 -2.15
C ASP A 69 14.03 -0.75 -3.17
N LYS A 70 13.22 -1.77 -2.84
CA LYS A 70 12.87 -2.84 -3.79
C LYS A 70 12.00 -2.35 -4.96
N ILE A 71 11.06 -1.45 -4.71
CA ILE A 71 10.21 -0.89 -5.79
C ILE A 71 11.04 -0.02 -6.72
N GLN A 72 11.93 0.81 -6.18
CA GLN A 72 12.83 1.64 -6.98
C GLN A 72 13.79 0.79 -7.79
N ALA A 73 14.33 -0.29 -7.21
CA ALA A 73 15.14 -1.25 -7.95
C ALA A 73 14.36 -1.88 -9.12
N ARG A 74 13.12 -2.32 -8.90
CA ARG A 74 12.24 -2.87 -9.96
C ARG A 74 11.88 -1.86 -11.04
N MET A 75 11.64 -0.60 -10.66
CA MET A 75 11.34 0.47 -11.61
C MET A 75 12.56 0.80 -12.45
N LYS A 76 13.74 0.97 -11.83
CA LYS A 76 15.01 1.20 -12.53
C LYS A 76 15.30 0.09 -13.53
N ASP A 77 15.18 -1.17 -13.10
CA ASP A 77 15.35 -2.35 -13.96
C ASP A 77 14.36 -2.35 -15.15
N SER A 78 13.12 -1.93 -14.94
CA SER A 78 12.13 -1.81 -16.02
C SER A 78 12.43 -0.67 -17.00
N TYR A 79 12.98 0.46 -16.53
CA TYR A 79 13.46 1.54 -17.40
C TYR A 79 14.68 1.12 -18.22
N GLU A 80 15.64 0.42 -17.60
CA GLU A 80 16.85 -0.07 -18.29
C GLU A 80 16.50 -1.11 -19.36
N ARG A 81 15.57 -2.04 -19.07
CA ARG A 81 15.06 -3.00 -20.07
C ARG A 81 14.25 -2.34 -21.19
N GLY A 82 13.47 -1.30 -20.88
CA GLY A 82 12.74 -0.53 -21.89
C GLY A 82 13.67 0.24 -22.83
N SER A 83 14.71 0.88 -22.28
CA SER A 83 15.68 1.66 -23.06
C SER A 83 16.60 0.82 -23.96
N SER A 84 16.81 -0.46 -23.64
CA SER A 84 17.60 -1.37 -24.49
C SER A 84 16.84 -1.76 -25.76
N ASN A 85 15.53 -2.00 -25.66
CA ASN A 85 14.70 -2.42 -26.80
C ASN A 85 14.51 -1.31 -27.86
N ASP A 86 14.72 -0.04 -27.48
CA ASP A 86 14.60 1.10 -28.40
C ASP A 86 15.88 1.36 -29.23
N LEU A 87 17.02 0.75 -28.86
CA LEU A 87 18.30 0.89 -29.57
C LEU A 87 18.60 -0.26 -30.55
N ASP A 88 17.86 -1.37 -30.45
CA ASP A 88 18.03 -2.55 -31.31
C ASP A 88 17.15 -2.49 -32.59
N ASN A 89 16.50 -1.34 -32.85
CA ASN A 89 15.52 -1.17 -33.92
C ASN A 89 15.95 -0.15 -35.02
N PHE A 90 17.25 0.14 -35.14
CA PHE A 90 17.85 0.93 -36.22
C PHE A 90 19.10 0.27 -36.78
#